data_AF-A0A1X9MFF2-F1
#
_entry.id   AF-A0A1X9MFF2-F1
#
_cell.length_a   1.000
_cell.length_b   1.000
_cell.length_c   1.000
_cell.angle_alpha   90.00
_cell.angle_beta   90.00
_cell.angle_gamma   90.00
#
_symmetry.space_group_name_H-M   'P 1'
#
loop_
_entity.id
_entity.type
_entity.pdbx_description
1 polymer ?
#
loop_
_entity_poly.entity_id
_entity_poly.type
_entity_poly.pdbx_seq_one_letter_code
_entity_poly.pdbx_strand_id
1 'polypeptide(L)' 'MKNIDHRISYYLTKVAQKLSIHPSRKQPKSYTYRNDRLMLYKKLMHRQIEKEMRKDKWIFTSRC' A
#
# COMPACT_ATOMS: atom_id res chain seq x y z
N MET A 1 -15.46 8.14 0.07
CA MET A 1 -14.24 7.35 0.41
C MET A 1 -13.27 7.42 -0.75
N LYS A 2 -11.99 7.80 -0.56
CA LYS A 2 -11.01 7.75 -1.65
C LYS A 2 -10.72 6.30 -2.03
N ASN A 3 -10.94 5.96 -3.29
CA ASN A 3 -10.82 4.62 -3.87
C ASN A 3 -9.44 4.00 -3.57
N ILE A 4 -9.36 2.67 -3.44
CA ILE A 4 -8.11 1.99 -3.04
C ILE A 4 -6.99 2.22 -4.06
N ASP A 5 -7.33 2.28 -5.34
CA ASP A 5 -6.42 2.60 -6.45
C ASP A 5 -5.82 3.99 -6.31
N HIS A 6 -6.63 4.96 -5.90
CA HIS A 6 -6.15 6.32 -5.64
C HIS A 6 -5.11 6.34 -4.52
N ARG A 7 -5.26 5.48 -3.51
CA ARG A 7 -4.27 5.35 -2.43
C ARG A 7 -3.00 4.66 -2.95
N ILE A 8 -3.12 3.61 -3.76
CA ILE A 8 -1.98 2.90 -4.37
C ILE A 8 -1.15 3.88 -5.22
N SER A 9 -1.79 4.58 -6.16
CA SER A 9 -1.12 5.56 -7.02
C SER A 9 -0.46 6.68 -6.22
N TYR A 10 -1.16 7.22 -5.22
CA TYR A 10 -0.59 8.24 -4.32
C TYR A 10 0.67 7.75 -3.59
N TYR A 11 0.69 6.49 -3.13
CA TYR A 11 1.87 5.94 -2.46
C TYR A 11 3.02 5.66 -3.42
N LEU A 12 2.75 5.14 -4.62
CA LEU A 12 3.76 4.95 -5.67
C LEU A 12 4.45 6.25 -6.06
N THR A 13 3.69 7.31 -6.34
CA THR A 13 4.26 8.64 -6.67
C THR A 13 5.18 9.14 -5.57
N LYS A 14 4.83 8.88 -4.30
CA LYS A 14 5.58 9.39 -3.14
C LYS A 14 6.82 8.57 -2.82
N VAL A 15 6.84 7.28 -3.17
CA VAL A 15 8.07 6.47 -3.12
C VAL A 15 9.05 6.95 -4.19
N ALA A 16 8.59 7.18 -5.42
CA ALA A 16 9.41 7.71 -6.50
C ALA A 16 10.02 9.08 -6.13
N GLN A 17 9.21 9.98 -5.56
CA GLN A 17 9.69 11.29 -5.06
C GLN A 17 10.71 11.18 -3.92
N LYS A 18 10.72 10.10 -3.14
CA LYS A 18 11.73 9.87 -2.10
C LYS A 18 13.04 9.37 -2.71
N LEU A 19 12.95 8.45 -3.68
CA LEU A 19 14.12 7.88 -4.37
C LEU A 19 14.87 8.92 -5.20
N SER A 20 14.20 9.99 -5.65
CA SER A 20 14.85 11.10 -6.35
C SER A 20 15.62 12.07 -5.42
N ILE A 21 15.47 11.95 -4.10
CA ILE A 21 16.20 12.79 -3.14
C ILE A 21 17.55 12.14 -2.85
N HIS A 22 18.64 12.87 -3.12
CA HIS A 22 19.99 12.42 -2.80
C HIS A 22 20.14 12.12 -1.29
N PRO A 23 20.77 11.00 -0.87
CA PRO A 23 20.84 10.57 0.53
C PRO A 23 21.43 11.59 1.50
N SER A 24 22.38 12.41 1.03
CA SER A 24 23.00 13.48 1.86
C SER A 24 22.11 14.71 2.05
N ARG A 25 21.01 14.84 1.28
CA ARG A 25 20.10 15.98 1.40
C ARG A 25 19.09 15.71 2.51
N LYS A 26 18.82 16.75 3.31
CA LYS A 26 17.86 16.69 4.41
C LYS A 26 16.46 16.38 3.85
N GLN A 27 15.85 15.30 4.34
CA GLN A 27 14.50 14.93 3.89
C GLN A 27 13.46 15.92 4.43
N PRO A 28 12.39 16.23 3.67
CA PRO A 28 11.30 17.06 4.16
C PRO A 28 10.63 16.42 5.40
N LYS A 29 10.17 17.24 6.36
CA LYS A 29 9.47 16.78 7.59
C LYS A 29 8.28 15.84 7.32
N SER A 30 7.63 15.97 6.16
CA SER A 30 6.53 15.10 5.75
C SER A 30 6.96 13.63 5.53
N TYR A 31 8.26 13.38 5.37
CA TYR A 31 8.83 12.04 5.17
C TYR A 31 9.16 11.30 6.47
N THR A 32 9.18 11.97 7.62
CA THR A 32 9.61 11.40 8.92
C THR A 32 8.90 10.07 9.24
N TYR A 33 7.57 10.04 9.16
CA TYR A 33 6.77 8.83 9.41
C TYR A 33 6.24 8.18 8.12
N ARG A 34 6.83 8.53 6.97
CA ARG A 34 6.34 8.06 5.67
C ARG A 34 6.60 6.57 5.48
N ASN A 35 7.74 6.08 5.94
CA ASN A 35 8.09 4.67 5.80
C ASN A 35 7.14 3.78 6.62
N ASP A 36 6.85 4.17 7.86
CA ASP A 36 5.93 3.43 8.73
C ASP A 36 4.51 3.39 8.15
N ARG A 37 4.05 4.52 7.61
CA ARG A 37 2.77 4.57 6.89
C ARG A 37 2.77 3.64 5.68
N LEU A 38 3.82 3.65 4.86
CA LEU A 38 3.93 2.75 3.70
C LEU A 38 3.89 1.27 4.10
N MET A 39 4.63 0.89 5.16
CA MET A 39 4.62 -0.48 5.68
C MET A 39 3.25 -0.89 6.22
N LEU A 40 2.56 0.02 6.91
CA LEU A 40 1.18 -0.19 7.35
C LEU A 40 0.26 -0.45 6.15
N TYR A 41 0.35 0.36 5.08
CA TYR A 41 -0.48 0.14 3.89
C TYR A 41 -0.18 -1.18 3.20
N LYS A 42 1.09 -1.56 3.06
CA LYS A 42 1.49 -2.86 2.51
C LYS A 42 0.83 -4.00 3.29
N LYS A 43 0.87 -3.94 4.62
CA LYS A 43 0.23 -4.93 5.50
C LYS A 43 -1.29 -4.97 5.31
N LEU A 44 -1.94 -3.82 5.20
CA LEU A 44 -3.38 -3.74 4.97
C LEU A 44 -3.79 -4.28 3.59
N MET A 45 -3.01 -3.99 2.54
CA MET A 45 -3.25 -4.52 1.19
C MET A 45 -3.12 -6.04 1.16
N HIS A 46 -2.06 -6.61 1.76
CA HIS A 46 -1.90 -8.06 1.85
C HIS A 46 -3.10 -8.71 2.56
N ARG A 47 -3.55 -8.16 3.69
CA ARG A 47 -4.75 -8.64 4.39
C ARG A 47 -6.01 -8.59 3.52
N GLN A 48 -6.14 -7.58 2.68
CA GLN A 48 -7.29 -7.44 1.81
C GLN A 48 -7.24 -8.46 0.66
N ILE A 49 -6.06 -8.70 0.07
CA ILE A 49 -5.84 -9.76 -0.91
C ILE A 49 -6.18 -11.13 -0.31
N GLU A 50 -5.67 -11.45 0.89
CA GLU A 50 -5.99 -12.71 1.58
C GLU A 50 -7.50 -12.88 1.83
N LYS A 51 -8.19 -11.78 2.15
CA LYS A 51 -9.64 -11.78 2.37
C LYS A 51 -10.41 -12.06 1.09
N GLU A 52 -10.06 -11.42 -0.03
CA GLU A 52 -10.69 -11.68 -1.33
C GLU A 52 -10.38 -13.10 -1.83
N MET A 53 -9.12 -13.55 -1.73
CA MET A 53 -8.74 -14.94 -2.10
C MET A 53 -9.49 -16.00 -1.28
N ARG A 54 -9.81 -15.74 0.01
CA ARG A 54 -10.65 -16.64 0.80
C ARG A 54 -12.09 -16.68 0.33
N LYS A 55 -12.67 -15.55 -0.10
CA LYS A 55 -14.04 -15.53 -0.64
C LYS A 55 -14.13 -16.35 -1.92
N ASP A 56 -13.17 -16.21 -2.82
CA ASP A 56 -13.13 -16.97 -4.07
C ASP A 56 -13.02 -18.47 -3.82
N LYS A 57 -12.21 -18.88 -2.83
CA LYS A 57 -12.14 -20.29 -2.40
C LYS A 57 -13.48 -20.81 -1.87
N TRP A 58 -14.23 -20.00 -1.12
CA TRP A 58 -15.53 -20.40 -0.58
C TRP A 58 -16.61 -20.53 -1.67
N ILE A 59 -16.57 -19.68 -2.70
CA ILE A 59 -17.47 -19.76 -3.86
C ILE A 59 -17.23 -21.05 -4.66
N PHE A 60 -15.98 -21.51 -4.75
CA PHE A 60 -15.64 -22.73 -5.49
C PHE A 60 -16.04 -24.01 -4.75
N THR A 61 -15.93 -24.05 -3.41
CA THR A 61 -16.33 -25.22 -2.61
C THR A 61 -17.83 -25.34 -2.38
N SER A 62 -18.59 -24.26 -2.57
CA SER A 62 -20.06 -24.24 -2.38
C SER A 62 -20.85 -24.51 -3.67
N ARG A 63 -20.16 -24.83 -4.76
CA ARG A 63 -20.72 -25.15 -6.09
C ARG A 63 -20.65 -26.64 -6.44
N CYS A 64 -20.41 -27.49 -5.44
CA CYS A 64 -20.53 -28.94 -5.55
C CYS A 64 -21.86 -29.38 -4.93
#